data_AF-A0A954UN25-F1
#
_entry.id   AF-A0A954UN25-F1
#
_cell.length_a   1.000
_cell.length_b   1.000
_cell.length_c   1.000
_cell.angle_alpha   90.00
_cell.angle_beta   90.00
_cell.angle_gamma   90.00
#
_symmetry.space_group_name_H-M   'P 1'
#
loop_
_entity.id
_entity.type
_entity.pdbx_description
1 polymer ?
#
loop_
_entity_poly.entity_id
_entity_poly.type
_entity_poly.pdbx_seq_one_letter_code
_entity_poly.pdbx_strand_id
1 'polypeptide(L)'
;MAVFPPNRRVRLILGMGIILIVLISAVLWFINSRTSYYSHLRARELIQSLTTTGLSREDESALLNNVVDGLMELDEIACQELLMHLDSSVPAIRFRSVMNPTLGDACYCILRAHIFAVPDDYVYYGWGRVGSDGQFYYAPHQTNAESVLFDETSVRDWLSNRSKRSMKEIRIEALNWLIRQEEEIGFPNEFDRLNYVEPLQRQIALIQAR
;
A
#
# COMPACT_ATOMS: atom_id res chain seq x y z
N MET A 1 43.17 9.06 -45.92
CA MET A 1 41.84 9.61 -45.61
C MET A 1 42.01 10.76 -44.64
N ALA A 2 41.72 12.00 -45.05
CA ALA A 2 41.84 13.17 -44.18
C ALA A 2 40.58 13.32 -43.32
N VAL A 3 40.72 13.16 -42.00
CA VAL A 3 39.65 13.42 -41.03
C VAL A 3 39.61 14.93 -40.81
N PHE A 4 38.66 15.62 -41.43
CA PHE A 4 38.45 17.04 -41.19
C PHE A 4 37.89 17.25 -39.77
N PRO A 5 38.53 18.08 -38.94
CA PRO A 5 38.01 18.35 -37.60
C PRO A 5 36.63 19.04 -37.70
N PRO A 6 35.67 18.68 -36.83
CA PRO A 6 34.34 19.26 -36.89
C PRO A 6 34.41 20.77 -36.74
N ASN A 7 33.70 21.47 -37.63
CA ASN A 7 33.63 22.92 -37.72
C ASN A 7 33.28 23.53 -36.35
N ARG A 8 33.91 24.64 -35.98
CA ARG A 8 33.82 25.28 -34.64
C ARG A 8 32.36 25.51 -34.20
N ARG A 9 31.46 25.76 -35.16
CA ARG A 9 30.01 25.89 -34.94
C ARG A 9 29.35 24.59 -34.44
N VAL A 10 29.77 23.44 -34.94
CA VAL A 10 29.24 22.12 -34.55
C VAL A 10 29.61 21.80 -33.09
N ARG A 11 30.85 22.15 -32.67
CA ARG A 11 31.28 21.99 -31.26
C ARG A 11 30.51 22.90 -30.30
N LEU A 12 30.19 24.12 -30.70
CA LEU A 12 29.39 25.06 -29.90
C LEU A 12 27.94 24.57 -29.74
N ILE A 13 27.31 24.10 -30.82
CA ILE A 13 25.95 23.55 -30.78
C ILE A 13 25.88 22.30 -29.88
N LEU A 14 26.85 21.38 -30.03
CA LEU A 14 26.95 20.20 -29.16
C LEU A 14 27.20 20.58 -27.69
N GLY A 15 28.09 21.54 -27.43
CA GLY A 15 28.36 22.02 -26.07
C GLY A 15 27.15 22.65 -25.40
N MET A 16 26.40 23.49 -26.12
CA MET A 16 25.14 24.08 -25.61
C MET A 16 24.06 23.02 -25.40
N GLY A 17 23.96 22.02 -26.28
CA GLY A 17 23.04 20.90 -26.12
C GLY A 17 23.31 20.07 -24.85
N ILE A 18 24.58 19.78 -24.56
CA ILE A 18 24.97 19.04 -23.34
C ILE A 18 24.64 19.86 -22.09
N ILE A 19 24.96 21.16 -22.07
CA ILE A 19 24.65 22.04 -20.93
C ILE A 19 23.13 22.10 -20.68
N LEU A 20 22.33 22.19 -21.74
CA LEU A 20 20.87 22.21 -21.62
C LEU A 20 20.33 20.90 -21.04
N ILE A 21 20.82 19.74 -21.48
CA ILE A 21 20.42 18.43 -20.93
C ILE A 21 20.74 18.34 -19.44
N VAL A 22 21.96 18.72 -19.03
CA VAL A 22 22.37 18.70 -17.61
C VAL A 22 21.49 19.61 -16.76
N LEU A 23 21.17 20.81 -17.25
CA LEU A 23 20.27 21.74 -16.54
C LEU A 23 18.85 21.17 -16.41
N ILE A 24 18.30 20.58 -17.47
CA ILE A 24 16.98 19.94 -17.44
C ILE A 24 16.98 18.78 -16.42
N SER A 25 17.98 17.91 -16.45
CA SER A 25 18.12 16.80 -15.49
C SER A 25 18.23 17.30 -14.05
N ALA A 26 18.98 18.37 -13.79
CA ALA A 26 19.12 18.96 -12.46
C ALA A 26 17.79 19.56 -11.96
N VAL A 27 17.04 20.25 -12.83
CA VAL A 27 15.72 20.81 -12.50
C VAL A 27 14.72 19.69 -12.22
N LEU A 28 14.67 18.66 -13.06
CA LEU A 28 13.79 17.48 -12.85
C LEU A 28 14.14 16.77 -11.54
N TRP A 29 15.42 16.58 -11.24
CA TRP A 29 15.87 16.01 -9.98
C TRP A 29 15.45 16.86 -8.78
N PHE A 30 15.60 18.20 -8.87
CA PHE A 30 15.20 19.11 -7.81
C PHE A 30 13.68 19.10 -7.56
N ILE A 31 12.88 19.11 -8.63
CA ILE A 31 11.41 19.00 -8.55
C ILE A 31 11.03 17.67 -7.90
N ASN A 32 11.58 16.55 -8.40
CA ASN A 32 11.28 15.21 -7.89
C ASN A 32 11.68 15.04 -6.40
N SER A 33 12.82 15.60 -6.02
CA SER A 33 13.31 15.57 -4.64
C SER A 33 12.40 16.37 -3.71
N ARG A 34 11.89 17.52 -4.16
CA ARG A 34 10.91 18.31 -3.40
C ARG A 34 9.58 17.58 -3.25
N THR A 35 9.04 17.02 -4.33
CA THR A 35 7.78 16.26 -4.25
C THR A 35 7.90 15.07 -3.32
N SER A 36 9.00 14.32 -3.38
CA SER A 36 9.28 13.23 -2.44
C SER A 36 9.33 13.73 -0.98
N TYR A 37 10.05 14.82 -0.71
CA TYR A 37 10.12 15.40 0.63
C TYR A 37 8.74 15.78 1.19
N TYR A 38 7.91 16.46 0.39
CA TYR A 38 6.56 16.84 0.83
C TYR A 38 5.65 15.63 1.04
N SER A 39 5.79 14.58 0.24
CA SER A 39 5.03 13.33 0.44
C SER A 39 5.39 12.63 1.76
N HIS A 40 6.68 12.56 2.12
CA HIS A 40 7.11 12.04 3.42
C HIS A 40 6.58 12.88 4.59
N LEU A 41 6.65 14.21 4.47
CA LEU A 41 6.12 15.11 5.50
C LEU A 41 4.61 14.92 5.68
N ARG A 42 3.86 14.87 4.57
CA ARG A 42 2.41 14.61 4.61
C ARG A 42 2.08 13.26 5.23
N ALA A 43 2.80 12.19 4.87
CA ALA A 43 2.60 10.87 5.47
C ALA A 43 2.80 10.90 7.00
N ARG A 44 3.85 11.58 7.48
CA ARG A 44 4.10 11.74 8.92
C ARG A 44 3.02 12.54 9.62
N GLU A 45 2.55 13.62 9.02
CA GLU A 45 1.46 14.43 9.58
C GLU A 45 0.17 13.60 9.71
N LEU A 46 -0.16 12.80 8.69
CA LEU A 46 -1.31 11.89 8.72
C LEU A 46 -1.15 10.83 9.81
N ILE A 47 0.01 10.17 9.91
CA ILE A 47 0.29 9.16 10.95
C ILE A 47 0.23 9.80 12.34
N GLN A 48 0.81 10.98 12.53
CA GLN A 48 0.80 11.69 13.81
C GLN A 48 -0.62 12.07 14.23
N SER A 49 -1.50 12.40 13.28
CA SER A 49 -2.89 12.74 13.59
C SER A 49 -3.66 11.58 14.24
N LEU A 50 -3.24 10.33 14.02
CA LEU A 50 -3.81 9.15 14.67
C LEU A 50 -3.61 9.15 16.18
N THR A 51 -2.70 9.95 16.74
CA THR A 51 -2.52 10.08 18.19
C THR A 51 -3.43 11.14 18.82
N THR A 52 -4.35 11.73 18.04
CA THR A 52 -5.29 12.74 18.55
C THR A 52 -6.31 12.09 19.48
N THR A 53 -6.43 12.59 20.71
CA THR A 53 -7.35 12.03 21.72
C THR A 53 -8.49 13.01 22.05
N GLY A 54 -9.60 12.49 22.59
CA GLY A 54 -10.71 13.33 23.08
C GLY A 54 -11.69 13.77 21.99
N LEU A 55 -11.62 13.14 20.82
CA LEU A 55 -12.56 13.34 19.72
C LEU A 55 -13.90 12.63 20.00
N SER A 56 -14.97 13.12 19.39
CA SER A 56 -16.22 12.36 19.34
C SER A 56 -16.04 11.13 18.45
N ARG A 57 -16.90 10.11 18.59
CA ARG A 57 -16.83 8.90 17.74
C ARG A 57 -16.99 9.22 16.25
N GLU A 58 -17.77 10.23 15.91
CA GLU A 58 -17.96 10.69 14.53
C GLU A 58 -16.68 11.33 13.99
N ASP A 59 -16.06 12.21 14.79
CA ASP A 59 -14.80 12.87 14.43
C ASP A 59 -13.63 11.87 14.33
N GLU A 60 -13.57 10.87 15.24
CA GLU A 60 -12.59 9.78 15.13
C GLU A 60 -12.74 9.02 13.81
N SER A 61 -13.97 8.71 13.42
CA SER A 61 -14.24 8.01 12.15
C SER A 61 -13.89 8.86 10.94
N ALA A 62 -14.22 10.15 10.96
CA ALA A 62 -13.90 11.07 9.87
C ALA A 62 -12.39 11.27 9.73
N LEU A 63 -11.68 11.44 10.86
CA LEU A 63 -10.22 11.51 10.87
C LEU A 63 -9.59 10.23 10.33
N LEU A 64 -10.10 9.07 10.76
CA LEU A 64 -9.58 7.78 10.31
C LEU A 64 -9.71 7.62 8.80
N ASN A 65 -10.87 7.92 8.23
CA ASN A 65 -11.09 7.86 6.77
C ASN A 65 -10.13 8.80 6.03
N ASN A 66 -10.00 10.05 6.49
CA ASN A 66 -9.08 11.02 5.89
C ASN A 66 -7.61 10.55 5.94
N VAL A 67 -7.19 9.93 7.05
CA VAL A 67 -5.83 9.39 7.19
C VAL A 67 -5.62 8.20 6.27
N VAL A 68 -6.56 7.26 6.22
CA VAL A 68 -6.48 6.08 5.35
C VAL A 68 -6.41 6.51 3.89
N ASP A 69 -7.34 7.36 3.43
CA ASP A 69 -7.38 7.84 2.05
C ASP A 69 -6.10 8.59 1.68
N GLY A 70 -5.66 9.52 2.55
CA GLY A 70 -4.45 10.30 2.34
C GLY A 70 -3.18 9.46 2.32
N LEU A 71 -3.09 8.39 3.12
CA LEU A 71 -1.96 7.47 3.08
C LEU A 71 -2.02 6.58 1.84
N MET A 72 -3.19 6.09 1.46
CA MET A 72 -3.40 5.29 0.23
C MET A 72 -2.95 6.04 -1.03
N GLU A 73 -3.17 7.36 -1.09
CA GLU A 73 -2.65 8.24 -2.16
C GLU A 73 -1.11 8.27 -2.25
N LEU A 74 -0.42 8.13 -1.13
CA LEU A 74 1.05 8.23 -1.02
C LEU A 74 1.77 6.90 -1.26
N ASP A 75 1.03 5.81 -1.35
CA ASP A 75 1.46 4.46 -1.72
C ASP A 75 2.78 3.99 -1.05
N GLU A 76 3.87 3.87 -1.81
CA GLU A 76 5.15 3.33 -1.33
C GLU A 76 5.75 4.20 -0.20
N ILE A 77 5.55 5.52 -0.27
CA ILE A 77 6.05 6.47 0.73
C ILE A 77 5.32 6.25 2.06
N ALA A 78 3.99 6.07 2.01
CA ALA A 78 3.21 5.76 3.21
C ALA A 78 3.64 4.43 3.83
N CYS A 79 3.91 3.40 3.01
CA CYS A 79 4.35 2.09 3.53
C CYS A 79 5.67 2.20 4.31
N GLN A 80 6.64 2.98 3.82
CA GLN A 80 7.90 3.20 4.52
C GLN A 80 7.71 3.93 5.85
N GLU A 81 6.85 4.96 5.88
CA GLU A 81 6.58 5.72 7.10
C GLU A 81 5.80 4.87 8.12
N LEU A 82 4.78 4.11 7.70
CA LEU A 82 4.03 3.18 8.55
C LEU A 82 4.94 2.13 9.21
N LEU A 83 5.90 1.58 8.46
CA LEU A 83 6.89 0.62 8.97
C LEU A 83 7.74 1.18 10.13
N MET A 84 8.02 2.49 10.15
CA MET A 84 8.79 3.11 11.22
C MET A 84 8.00 3.20 12.54
N HIS A 85 6.67 3.13 12.47
CA HIS A 85 5.79 3.31 13.63
C HIS A 85 5.12 2.01 14.11
N LEU A 86 5.40 0.85 13.50
CA LEU A 86 4.79 -0.44 13.87
C LEU A 86 4.98 -0.84 15.33
N ASP A 87 6.10 -0.47 15.95
CA ASP A 87 6.41 -0.82 17.34
C ASP A 87 6.00 0.29 18.33
N SER A 88 5.29 1.31 17.86
CA SER A 88 4.88 2.45 18.69
C SER A 88 3.77 2.07 19.66
N SER A 89 4.06 2.17 20.96
CA SER A 89 3.08 1.97 22.03
C SER A 89 2.26 3.23 22.39
N VAL A 90 2.41 4.31 21.62
CA VAL A 90 1.68 5.57 21.85
C VAL A 90 0.18 5.32 21.66
N PRO A 91 -0.70 5.77 22.56
CA PRO A 91 -2.14 5.65 22.36
C PRO A 91 -2.58 6.29 21.04
N ALA A 92 -3.46 5.61 20.31
CA ALA A 92 -4.04 6.11 19.08
C ALA A 92 -5.58 6.16 19.15
N ILE A 93 -6.18 6.86 18.20
CA ILE A 93 -7.63 6.80 17.94
C ILE A 93 -8.07 5.36 17.75
N ARG A 94 -9.34 5.09 18.07
CA ARG A 94 -9.87 3.74 17.99
C ARG A 94 -9.90 3.22 16.56
N PHE A 95 -8.97 2.32 16.25
CA PHE A 95 -9.00 1.52 15.04
C PHE A 95 -9.80 0.24 15.31
N ARG A 96 -10.99 0.11 14.71
CA ARG A 96 -11.94 -1.02 14.93
C ARG A 96 -12.37 -1.13 16.42
N SER A 97 -12.79 -2.31 16.84
CA SER A 97 -13.28 -2.63 18.20
C SER A 97 -12.16 -2.90 19.22
N VAL A 98 -10.91 -2.48 18.96
CA VAL A 98 -9.78 -2.69 19.87
C VAL A 98 -9.90 -1.77 21.08
N MET A 99 -9.86 -2.33 22.29
CA MET A 99 -10.21 -1.63 23.52
C MET A 99 -9.16 -0.59 23.96
N ASN A 100 -7.90 -0.68 23.50
CA ASN A 100 -6.83 0.31 23.71
C ASN A 100 -5.81 0.24 22.56
N PRO A 101 -6.12 0.82 21.39
CA PRO A 101 -5.23 0.72 20.24
C PRO A 101 -4.00 1.61 20.43
N THR A 102 -2.86 1.08 20.03
CA THR A 102 -1.61 1.80 19.90
C THR A 102 -1.45 2.36 18.49
N LEU A 103 -0.54 3.32 18.31
CA LEU A 103 -0.15 3.82 16.98
C LEU A 103 0.41 2.68 16.13
N GLY A 104 1.14 1.74 16.74
CA GLY A 104 1.60 0.51 16.09
C GLY A 104 0.46 -0.32 15.52
N ASP A 105 -0.61 -0.53 16.30
CA ASP A 105 -1.80 -1.27 15.85
C ASP A 105 -2.48 -0.58 14.66
N ALA A 106 -2.64 0.75 14.74
CA ALA A 106 -3.22 1.52 13.64
C ALA A 106 -2.34 1.45 12.38
N CYS A 107 -1.02 1.60 12.54
CA CYS A 107 -0.07 1.51 11.45
C CYS A 107 -0.08 0.11 10.80
N TYR A 108 -0.14 -0.95 11.60
CA TYR A 108 -0.28 -2.32 11.12
C TYR A 108 -1.56 -2.49 10.29
N CYS A 109 -2.70 -2.01 10.78
CA CYS A 109 -3.96 -2.14 10.08
C CYS A 109 -3.98 -1.37 8.75
N ILE A 110 -3.43 -0.17 8.73
CA ILE A 110 -3.33 0.65 7.51
C ILE A 110 -2.36 0.00 6.51
N LEU A 111 -1.19 -0.45 6.98
CA LEU A 111 -0.21 -1.15 6.15
C LEU A 111 -0.82 -2.41 5.51
N ARG A 112 -1.61 -3.17 6.27
CA ARG A 112 -2.36 -4.32 5.77
C ARG A 112 -3.36 -3.91 4.69
N ALA A 113 -4.09 -2.80 4.88
CA ALA A 113 -4.99 -2.26 3.86
C ALA A 113 -4.23 -1.87 2.57
N HIS A 114 -3.04 -1.29 2.70
CA HIS A 114 -2.16 -0.98 1.56
C HIS A 114 -1.68 -2.23 0.79
N ILE A 115 -1.29 -3.27 1.52
CA ILE A 115 -0.76 -4.52 0.96
C ILE A 115 -1.85 -5.28 0.21
N PHE A 116 -3.03 -5.42 0.82
CA PHE A 116 -4.11 -6.18 0.19
C PHE A 116 -4.89 -5.36 -0.83
N ALA A 117 -5.13 -4.08 -0.56
CA ALA A 117 -5.89 -3.15 -1.41
C ALA A 117 -7.12 -3.82 -2.06
N VAL A 118 -7.88 -4.55 -1.23
CA VAL A 118 -9.04 -5.32 -1.69
C VAL A 118 -10.10 -4.37 -2.25
N PRO A 119 -10.81 -4.77 -3.31
CA PRO A 119 -11.88 -3.95 -3.85
C PRO A 119 -13.10 -3.96 -2.92
N ASP A 120 -13.89 -2.88 -2.94
CA ASP A 120 -15.02 -2.70 -2.03
C ASP A 120 -16.08 -3.81 -2.13
N ASP A 121 -16.26 -4.36 -3.34
CA ASP A 121 -17.21 -5.43 -3.65
C ASP A 121 -16.77 -6.81 -3.16
N TYR A 122 -15.50 -7.00 -2.79
CA TYR A 122 -15.03 -8.22 -2.13
C TYR A 122 -15.49 -8.32 -0.67
N VAL A 123 -15.65 -7.19 0.03
CA VAL A 123 -16.02 -7.15 1.46
C VAL A 123 -17.54 -7.11 1.66
N TYR A 124 -18.31 -6.99 0.57
CA TYR A 124 -19.77 -6.79 0.60
C TYR A 124 -20.53 -7.85 1.42
N TYR A 125 -20.01 -9.08 1.49
CA TYR A 125 -20.65 -10.20 2.18
C TYR A 125 -20.24 -10.36 3.66
N GLY A 126 -19.45 -9.43 4.21
CA GLY A 126 -19.17 -9.34 5.64
C GLY A 126 -17.84 -9.96 6.10
N TRP A 127 -17.75 -10.22 7.41
CA TRP A 127 -16.52 -10.63 8.09
C TRP A 127 -16.12 -12.10 7.85
N GLY A 128 -16.95 -12.87 7.15
CA GLY A 128 -16.73 -14.29 6.88
C GLY A 128 -17.86 -14.92 6.07
N ARG A 129 -17.70 -16.20 5.72
CA ARG A 129 -18.60 -16.95 4.84
C ARG A 129 -18.57 -18.44 5.12
N VAL A 130 -19.53 -19.16 4.56
CA VAL A 130 -19.55 -20.63 4.60
C VAL A 130 -18.64 -21.20 3.50
N GLY A 131 -17.80 -22.18 3.85
CA GLY A 131 -16.92 -22.90 2.94
C GLY A 131 -17.61 -24.09 2.26
N SER A 132 -16.87 -24.77 1.38
CA SER A 132 -17.40 -25.94 0.65
C SER A 132 -17.77 -27.12 1.56
N ASP A 133 -17.20 -27.17 2.76
CA ASP A 133 -17.45 -28.18 3.79
C ASP A 133 -18.62 -27.81 4.74
N GLY A 134 -19.28 -26.68 4.49
CA GLY A 134 -20.37 -26.17 5.31
C GLY A 134 -19.92 -25.46 6.61
N GLN A 135 -18.62 -25.31 6.86
CA GLN A 135 -18.10 -24.58 8.03
C GLN A 135 -18.03 -23.08 7.77
N PHE A 136 -18.07 -22.28 8.82
CA PHE A 136 -17.89 -20.83 8.72
C PHE A 136 -16.42 -20.44 8.83
N TYR A 137 -15.96 -19.62 7.89
CA TYR A 137 -14.60 -19.10 7.81
C TYR A 137 -14.61 -17.57 7.85
N TYR A 138 -13.71 -16.98 8.61
CA TYR A 138 -13.46 -15.54 8.52
C TYR A 138 -12.82 -15.18 7.19
N ALA A 139 -13.06 -13.95 6.72
CA ALA A 139 -12.41 -13.46 5.51
C ALA A 139 -10.87 -13.51 5.71
N PRO A 140 -10.10 -14.17 4.83
CA PRO A 140 -8.67 -14.44 5.06
C PRO A 140 -7.83 -13.18 5.25
N HIS A 141 -8.26 -12.07 4.63
CA HIS A 141 -7.61 -10.81 4.89
C HIS A 141 -7.91 -10.31 6.32
N GLN A 142 -9.12 -10.45 6.88
CA GLN A 142 -9.58 -9.76 8.11
C GLN A 142 -9.21 -10.39 9.45
N THR A 143 -8.62 -11.58 9.48
CA THR A 143 -8.32 -12.24 10.75
C THR A 143 -7.30 -11.43 11.56
N ASN A 144 -7.74 -10.96 12.73
CA ASN A 144 -6.95 -10.13 13.67
C ASN A 144 -5.84 -10.94 14.36
N ALA A 145 -5.97 -12.26 14.38
CA ALA A 145 -4.88 -13.18 14.60
C ALA A 145 -4.38 -13.52 13.20
N GLU A 146 -3.22 -12.98 12.84
CA GLU A 146 -2.36 -13.58 11.84
C GLU A 146 -3.08 -13.90 10.51
N SER A 147 -3.23 -12.90 9.62
CA SER A 147 -3.40 -13.28 8.21
C SER A 147 -2.19 -14.15 7.88
N VAL A 148 -2.40 -15.43 7.53
CA VAL A 148 -1.33 -16.43 7.44
C VAL A 148 -0.17 -15.98 6.52
N LEU A 149 -0.39 -14.98 5.65
CA LEU A 149 0.63 -14.24 4.92
C LEU A 149 1.80 -13.70 5.78
N PHE A 150 1.55 -13.32 7.04
CA PHE A 150 2.54 -12.80 7.99
C PHE A 150 2.83 -13.76 9.16
N ASP A 151 2.25 -14.97 9.18
CA ASP A 151 2.33 -15.86 10.36
C ASP A 151 3.73 -16.45 10.56
N GLU A 152 4.46 -16.70 9.47
CA GLU A 152 5.81 -17.24 9.57
C GLU A 152 6.87 -16.15 9.80
N THR A 153 6.52 -14.88 9.57
CA THR A 153 7.44 -13.73 9.64
C THR A 153 6.68 -12.44 9.90
N SER A 154 7.11 -11.59 10.85
CA SER A 154 6.49 -10.29 11.12
C SER A 154 6.27 -9.49 9.82
N VAL A 155 5.26 -8.60 9.74
CA VAL A 155 5.03 -7.78 8.52
C VAL A 155 6.29 -7.01 8.10
N ARG A 156 7.13 -6.62 9.07
CA ARG A 156 8.43 -5.99 8.85
C ARG A 156 9.39 -6.94 8.12
N ASP A 157 9.51 -8.17 8.58
CA ASP A 157 10.38 -9.19 7.96
C ASP A 157 9.84 -9.60 6.58
N TRP A 158 8.52 -9.77 6.47
CA TRP A 158 7.85 -10.10 5.22
C TRP A 158 8.09 -9.04 4.14
N LEU A 159 7.99 -7.75 4.48
CA LEU A 159 8.32 -6.64 3.58
C LEU A 159 9.82 -6.51 3.32
N SER A 160 10.67 -6.77 4.32
CA SER A 160 12.14 -6.72 4.16
C SER A 160 12.64 -7.74 3.13
N ASN A 161 12.06 -8.95 3.15
CA ASN A 161 12.29 -10.00 2.14
C ASN A 161 11.80 -9.63 0.73
N ARG A 162 11.01 -8.55 0.63
CA ARG A 162 10.45 -8.00 -0.62
C ARG A 162 10.97 -6.61 -0.93
N SER A 163 12.05 -6.16 -0.28
CA SER A 163 12.65 -4.83 -0.46
C SER A 163 13.02 -4.44 -1.89
N LYS A 164 13.13 -5.42 -2.81
CA LYS A 164 13.40 -5.19 -4.25
C LYS A 164 12.14 -5.19 -5.12
N ARG A 165 10.97 -5.46 -4.56
CA ARG A 165 9.68 -5.47 -5.24
C ARG A 165 9.01 -4.11 -5.06
N SER A 166 8.37 -3.64 -6.12
CA SER A 166 7.46 -2.49 -6.07
C SER A 166 6.22 -2.82 -5.24
N MET A 167 5.52 -1.80 -4.73
CA MET A 167 4.24 -2.01 -4.05
C MET A 167 3.19 -2.65 -4.97
N LYS A 168 3.27 -2.38 -6.28
CA LYS A 168 2.47 -3.06 -7.31
C LYS A 168 2.66 -4.58 -7.26
N GLU A 169 3.90 -5.05 -7.27
CA GLU A 169 4.21 -6.48 -7.21
C GLU A 169 3.81 -7.11 -5.88
N ILE A 170 4.03 -6.39 -4.76
CA ILE A 170 3.63 -6.82 -3.42
C ILE A 170 2.11 -7.00 -3.33
N ARG A 171 1.32 -6.07 -3.89
CA ARG A 171 -0.14 -6.18 -3.93
C ARG A 171 -0.62 -7.35 -4.75
N ILE A 172 -0.03 -7.56 -5.93
CA ILE A 172 -0.37 -8.70 -6.79
C ILE A 172 -0.08 -10.02 -6.06
N GLU A 173 1.05 -10.11 -5.36
CA GLU A 173 1.37 -11.28 -4.55
C GLU A 173 0.36 -11.52 -3.42
N ALA A 174 -0.01 -10.46 -2.68
CA ALA A 174 -0.98 -10.53 -1.60
C ALA A 174 -2.39 -10.94 -2.11
N LEU A 175 -2.83 -10.38 -3.24
CA LEU A 175 -4.11 -10.72 -3.87
C LEU A 175 -4.12 -12.15 -4.41
N ASN A 176 -3.03 -12.62 -5.03
CA ASN A 176 -2.91 -14.01 -5.45
C ASN A 176 -2.90 -14.97 -4.26
N TRP A 177 -2.28 -14.58 -3.14
CA TRP A 177 -2.40 -15.33 -1.90
C TRP A 177 -3.85 -15.39 -1.41
N LEU A 178 -4.58 -14.26 -1.40
CA LEU A 178 -6.01 -14.25 -1.02
C LEU A 178 -6.84 -15.18 -1.90
N ILE A 179 -6.66 -15.15 -3.22
CA ILE A 179 -7.38 -16.04 -4.14
C ILE A 179 -7.14 -17.51 -3.76
N ARG A 180 -5.88 -17.90 -3.49
CA ARG A 180 -5.56 -19.27 -3.08
C ARG A 180 -6.25 -19.65 -1.76
N GLN A 181 -6.28 -18.74 -0.79
CA GLN A 181 -6.99 -19.00 0.48
C GLN A 181 -8.50 -19.16 0.26
N GLU A 182 -9.11 -18.33 -0.59
CA GLU A 182 -10.53 -18.46 -0.92
C GLU A 182 -10.83 -19.79 -1.64
N GLU A 183 -9.94 -20.21 -2.55
CA GLU A 183 -10.04 -21.50 -3.25
C GLU A 183 -9.85 -22.70 -2.31
N GLU A 184 -8.96 -22.61 -1.32
CA GLU A 184 -8.73 -23.64 -0.30
C GLU A 184 -9.94 -23.84 0.63
N ILE A 185 -10.57 -22.75 1.06
CA ILE A 185 -11.86 -22.80 1.80
C ILE A 185 -12.95 -23.45 0.92
N GLY A 186 -12.85 -23.22 -0.40
CA GLY A 186 -13.81 -23.68 -1.39
C GLY A 186 -15.16 -22.97 -1.26
N PHE A 187 -16.08 -23.25 -2.18
CA PHE A 187 -17.35 -22.54 -2.30
C PHE A 187 -18.52 -23.54 -2.26
N PRO A 188 -19.61 -23.25 -1.53
CA PRO A 188 -20.83 -24.06 -1.58
C PRO A 188 -21.48 -24.10 -2.97
N ASN A 189 -21.31 -23.03 -3.77
CA ASN A 189 -21.84 -22.90 -5.12
C ASN A 189 -20.99 -21.92 -5.96
N GLU A 190 -21.22 -21.89 -7.28
CA GLU A 190 -20.47 -21.02 -8.19
C GLU A 190 -20.75 -19.53 -7.95
N PHE A 191 -21.94 -19.15 -7.50
CA PHE A 191 -22.26 -17.75 -7.22
C PHE A 191 -21.37 -17.19 -6.10
N ASP A 192 -21.11 -17.97 -5.05
CA ASP A 192 -20.17 -17.59 -4.00
C ASP A 192 -18.75 -17.43 -4.56
N ARG A 193 -18.29 -18.35 -5.42
CA ARG A 193 -16.99 -18.22 -6.09
C ARG A 193 -16.87 -16.90 -6.87
N LEU A 194 -17.91 -16.54 -7.64
CA LEU A 194 -17.92 -15.29 -8.39
C LEU A 194 -17.80 -14.07 -7.47
N ASN A 195 -18.41 -14.11 -6.28
CA ASN A 195 -18.40 -13.00 -5.33
C ASN A 195 -17.08 -12.84 -4.57
N TYR A 196 -16.31 -13.91 -4.36
CA TYR A 196 -15.07 -13.84 -3.56
C TYR A 196 -13.80 -13.90 -4.40
N VAL A 197 -13.83 -14.50 -5.60
CA VAL A 197 -12.63 -14.65 -6.44
C VAL A 197 -12.58 -13.60 -7.55
N GLU A 198 -13.68 -13.34 -8.26
CA GLU A 198 -13.64 -12.41 -9.40
C GLU A 198 -13.26 -10.97 -9.03
N PRO A 199 -13.74 -10.38 -7.92
CA PRO A 199 -13.30 -9.04 -7.53
C PRO A 199 -11.77 -8.95 -7.39
N LEU A 200 -11.16 -9.96 -6.77
CA LEU A 200 -9.71 -10.03 -6.58
C LEU A 200 -8.97 -10.16 -7.92
N GLN A 201 -9.48 -11.00 -8.83
CA GLN A 201 -8.91 -11.14 -10.17
C GLN A 201 -9.03 -9.85 -11.00
N ARG A 202 -10.18 -9.17 -10.94
CA ARG A 202 -10.38 -7.86 -11.56
C ARG A 202 -9.38 -6.84 -11.00
N GLN A 203 -9.20 -6.82 -9.68
CA GLN A 203 -8.26 -5.92 -9.03
C GLN A 203 -6.81 -6.17 -9.49
N ILE A 204 -6.38 -7.44 -9.59
CA ILE A 204 -5.07 -7.79 -10.15
C ILE A 204 -4.93 -7.26 -11.58
N ALA A 205 -5.92 -7.46 -12.43
CA ALA A 205 -5.88 -6.99 -13.82
C ALA A 205 -5.79 -5.45 -13.90
N LEU A 206 -6.54 -4.72 -13.05
CA LEU A 206 -6.48 -3.26 -12.95
C LEU A 206 -5.09 -2.77 -12.51
N ILE A 207 -4.50 -3.43 -11.51
CA ILE A 207 -3.15 -3.11 -11.03
C ILE A 207 -2.12 -3.38 -12.15
N GLN A 208 -2.24 -4.49 -12.87
CA GLN A 208 -1.32 -4.84 -13.97
C GLN A 208 -1.38 -3.84 -15.13
N ALA A 209 -2.55 -3.30 -15.45
CA ALA A 209 -2.77 -2.36 -16.55
C ALA A 209 -2.23 -0.93 -16.32
N ARG A 210 -1.94 -0.56 -15.07
CA ARG A 210 -1.35 0.74 -14.68
C ARG A 210 0.17 0.70 -14.72
#